data_AF-A0A953UQ59-F1
#
_entry.id   AF-A0A953UQ59-F1
#
_cell.length_a   1.000
_cell.length_b   1.000
_cell.length_c   1.000
_cell.angle_alpha   90.00
_cell.angle_beta   90.00
_cell.angle_gamma   90.00
#
_symmetry.space_group_name_H-M   'P 1'
#
loop_
_entity.id
_entity.type
_entity.pdbx_description
1 polymer ?
#
loop_
_entity_poly.entity_id
_entity_poly.type
_entity_poly.pdbx_seq_one_letter_code
_entity_poly.pdbx_strand_id
1 'polypeptide(L)'
;MQPELGNGLSPTGRHDLADSSLFESVSRVEHDINDLIGALALLGVKRCSQCKSFFRSAEPGALFECEQIVCYKCIPEWWPSFSMRLGVNDRERAEGKLASWLRKYHRAEVVRETPGKVPETANAGFQMISKCIECAGSGKLMEGERCRFCNGAGTLRIVVPK
;
A
#
# COMPACT_ATOMS: atom_id res chain seq x y z
N MET A 1 -16.98 28.79 -74.52
CA MET A 1 -16.48 29.25 -73.21
C MET A 1 -17.07 28.33 -72.15
N GLN A 2 -16.26 27.42 -71.59
CA GLN A 2 -16.48 26.84 -70.25
C GLN A 2 -16.21 27.92 -69.18
N PRO A 3 -16.74 27.77 -67.95
CA PRO A 3 -16.03 27.07 -66.86
C PRO A 3 -16.98 26.20 -66.00
N GLU A 4 -16.61 25.43 -64.98
CA GLU A 4 -15.45 24.62 -64.54
C GLU A 4 -15.98 23.89 -63.28
N LEU A 5 -15.53 22.66 -63.04
CA LEU A 5 -15.82 21.88 -61.83
C LEU A 5 -15.23 22.54 -60.57
N GLY A 6 -15.89 22.36 -59.43
CA GLY A 6 -15.34 22.67 -58.11
C GLY A 6 -15.75 21.63 -57.07
N ASN A 7 -15.09 20.48 -57.11
CA ASN A 7 -15.12 19.47 -56.05
C ASN A 7 -14.33 19.99 -54.83
N GLY A 8 -14.90 19.85 -53.62
CA GLY A 8 -14.23 20.19 -52.37
C GLY A 8 -14.78 19.37 -51.21
N LEU A 9 -14.51 18.05 -51.20
CA LEU A 9 -14.72 17.20 -50.03
C LEU A 9 -13.52 17.34 -49.08
N SER A 10 -13.74 17.94 -47.92
CA SER A 10 -12.75 18.04 -46.84
C SER A 10 -12.44 16.66 -46.23
N PRO A 11 -11.17 16.36 -45.89
CA PRO A 11 -10.77 15.10 -45.26
C PRO A 11 -10.89 15.19 -43.73
N THR A 12 -12.10 15.10 -43.19
CA THR A 12 -12.32 15.11 -41.73
C THR A 12 -12.41 13.71 -41.11
N GLY A 13 -12.36 12.63 -41.91
CA GLY A 13 -12.66 11.26 -41.45
C GLY A 13 -11.46 10.34 -41.16
N ARG A 14 -10.21 10.79 -41.29
CA ARG A 14 -9.01 9.92 -41.09
C ARG A 14 -8.40 9.98 -39.70
N HIS A 15 -8.59 11.07 -38.96
CA HIS A 15 -7.99 11.22 -37.63
C HIS A 15 -8.69 10.34 -36.59
N ASP A 16 -10.03 10.35 -36.55
CA ASP A 16 -10.82 9.59 -35.57
C ASP A 16 -10.65 8.06 -35.68
N LEU A 17 -10.46 7.52 -36.90
CA LEU A 17 -10.25 6.09 -37.12
C LEU A 17 -8.86 5.62 -36.69
N ALA A 18 -7.82 6.46 -36.86
CA ALA A 18 -6.47 6.15 -36.44
C ALA A 18 -6.35 6.18 -34.90
N ASP A 19 -6.98 7.17 -34.26
CA ASP A 19 -7.03 7.26 -32.79
C ASP A 19 -7.83 6.11 -32.17
N SER A 20 -8.91 5.68 -32.83
CA SER A 20 -9.68 4.49 -32.43
C SER A 20 -8.86 3.19 -32.57
N SER A 21 -8.12 3.03 -33.67
CA SER A 21 -7.26 1.86 -33.90
C SER A 21 -6.09 1.80 -32.91
N LEU A 22 -5.51 2.95 -32.55
CA LEU A 22 -4.46 3.03 -31.55
C LEU A 22 -5.01 2.73 -30.15
N PHE A 23 -6.18 3.25 -29.81
CA PHE A 23 -6.88 2.94 -28.56
C PHE A 23 -7.17 1.44 -28.43
N GLU A 24 -7.73 0.80 -29.46
CA GLU A 24 -7.98 -0.64 -29.48
C GLU A 24 -6.70 -1.47 -29.29
N SER A 25 -5.59 -1.01 -29.88
CA SER A 25 -4.30 -1.68 -29.74
C SER A 25 -3.77 -1.57 -28.32
N VAL A 26 -3.89 -0.39 -27.70
CA VAL A 26 -3.51 -0.18 -26.30
C VAL A 26 -4.37 -1.04 -25.37
N SER A 27 -5.69 -1.05 -25.55
CA SER A 27 -6.59 -1.87 -24.73
C SER A 27 -6.30 -3.37 -24.82
N ARG A 28 -5.94 -3.87 -26.01
CA ARG A 28 -5.50 -5.27 -26.18
C ARG A 28 -4.21 -5.55 -25.42
N VAL A 29 -3.21 -4.68 -25.56
CA VAL A 29 -1.93 -4.84 -24.83
C VAL A 29 -2.13 -4.76 -23.31
N GLU A 30 -3.00 -3.87 -22.83
CA GLU A 30 -3.35 -3.80 -21.41
C GLU A 30 -4.01 -5.09 -20.92
N HIS A 31 -4.88 -5.69 -21.71
CA HIS A 31 -5.51 -6.97 -21.39
C HIS A 31 -4.47 -8.10 -21.31
N ASP A 32 -3.62 -8.23 -22.33
CA ASP A 32 -2.56 -9.25 -22.37
C ASP A 32 -1.59 -9.11 -21.18
N ILE A 33 -1.23 -7.87 -20.81
CA ILE A 33 -0.40 -7.61 -19.62
C ILE A 33 -1.11 -8.07 -18.34
N ASN A 34 -2.41 -7.79 -18.20
CA ASN A 34 -3.18 -8.20 -17.03
C ASN A 34 -3.29 -9.72 -16.93
N ASP A 35 -3.48 -10.41 -18.06
CA ASP A 35 -3.50 -11.88 -18.12
C ASP A 35 -2.16 -12.48 -17.71
N LEU A 36 -1.04 -11.93 -18.21
CA LEU A 36 0.30 -12.34 -17.81
C LEU A 36 0.55 -12.12 -16.30
N ILE A 37 0.10 -10.99 -15.76
CA ILE A 37 0.18 -10.73 -14.30
C ILE A 37 -0.63 -11.77 -13.53
N GLY A 38 -1.83 -12.12 -14.00
CA GLY A 38 -2.67 -13.16 -13.42
C GLY A 38 -1.99 -14.53 -13.44
N ALA A 39 -1.40 -14.91 -14.56
CA ALA A 39 -0.66 -16.16 -14.70
C ALA A 39 0.55 -16.22 -13.75
N LEU A 40 1.30 -15.12 -13.61
CA LEU A 40 2.41 -15.03 -12.65
C LEU A 40 1.94 -15.20 -11.20
N ALA A 41 0.77 -14.67 -10.86
CA ALA A 41 0.19 -14.86 -9.52
C ALA A 41 -0.12 -16.33 -9.22
N LEU A 42 -0.59 -17.10 -10.21
CA LEU A 42 -0.79 -18.55 -10.08
C LEU A 42 0.53 -19.31 -9.85
N LEU A 43 1.64 -18.79 -10.37
CA LEU A 43 3.00 -19.30 -10.12
C LEU A 43 3.60 -18.78 -8.81
N GLY A 44 2.79 -18.13 -7.96
CA GLY A 44 3.21 -17.61 -6.68
C GLY A 44 4.06 -16.34 -6.79
N VAL A 45 3.94 -15.56 -7.87
CA VAL A 45 4.63 -14.27 -8.02
C VAL A 45 3.61 -13.13 -8.00
N LYS A 46 3.75 -12.22 -7.04
CA LYS A 46 2.84 -11.08 -6.86
C LYS A 46 3.55 -9.77 -7.15
N ARG A 47 2.78 -8.78 -7.60
CA ARG A 47 3.30 -7.45 -7.97
C ARG A 47 2.95 -6.42 -6.90
N CYS A 48 3.93 -5.63 -6.47
CA CYS A 48 3.68 -4.49 -5.61
C CYS A 48 2.80 -3.45 -6.32
N SER A 49 1.73 -3.00 -5.68
CA SER A 49 0.80 -2.02 -6.25
C SER A 49 1.43 -0.64 -6.44
N GLN A 50 2.49 -0.32 -5.69
CA GLN A 50 3.20 0.96 -5.74
C GLN A 50 4.30 0.96 -6.81
N CYS A 51 5.40 0.24 -6.59
CA CYS A 51 6.54 0.25 -7.50
C CYS A 51 6.43 -0.70 -8.71
N LYS A 52 5.35 -1.49 -8.79
CA LYS A 52 5.10 -2.47 -9.86
C LYS A 52 6.17 -3.57 -10.02
N SER A 53 7.10 -3.71 -9.07
CA SER A 53 8.06 -4.81 -9.04
C SER A 53 7.40 -6.12 -8.61
N PHE A 54 7.92 -7.25 -9.09
CA PHE A 54 7.44 -8.60 -8.79
C PHE A 54 8.24 -9.25 -7.66
N PHE A 55 7.54 -10.00 -6.80
CA PHE A 55 8.10 -10.66 -5.64
C PHE A 55 7.52 -12.07 -5.51
N ARG A 56 8.28 -12.98 -4.90
CA ARG A 56 7.82 -14.34 -4.61
C ARG A 56 6.88 -14.33 -3.40
N SER A 57 5.71 -14.91 -3.56
CA SER A 57 4.70 -15.05 -2.50
C SER A 57 5.16 -15.99 -1.38
N ALA A 58 6.11 -16.89 -1.68
CA ALA A 58 6.74 -17.77 -0.69
C ALA A 58 7.63 -17.01 0.30
N GLU A 59 7.96 -15.74 0.04
CA GLU A 59 8.73 -14.87 0.94
C GLU A 59 7.77 -13.97 1.74
N PRO A 60 7.36 -14.38 2.96
CA PRO A 60 6.27 -13.70 3.67
C PRO A 60 6.62 -12.28 4.15
N GLY A 61 7.90 -11.91 4.15
CA GLY A 61 8.39 -10.55 4.42
C GLY A 61 8.57 -9.69 3.16
N ALA A 62 8.35 -10.22 1.96
CA ALA A 62 8.54 -9.45 0.74
C ALA A 62 7.36 -8.50 0.47
N LEU A 63 6.14 -8.97 0.76
CA LEU A 63 4.90 -8.27 0.48
C LEU A 63 3.98 -8.25 1.71
N PHE A 64 3.45 -7.07 1.99
CA PHE A 64 2.36 -6.84 2.92
C PHE A 64 1.03 -6.81 2.16
N GLU A 65 0.03 -7.55 2.65
CA GLU A 65 -1.29 -7.65 2.03
C GLU A 65 -2.36 -7.07 2.94
N CYS A 66 -2.93 -5.92 2.55
CA CYS A 66 -4.04 -5.27 3.23
C CYS A 66 -4.84 -4.44 2.23
N GLU A 67 -5.81 -5.06 1.56
CA GLU A 67 -6.57 -4.55 0.40
C GLU A 67 -5.70 -4.30 -0.85
N GLN A 68 -4.50 -3.77 -0.65
CA GLN A 68 -3.42 -3.63 -1.60
C GLN A 68 -2.24 -4.52 -1.20
N ILE A 69 -1.42 -4.86 -2.19
CA ILE A 69 -0.20 -5.66 -2.01
C ILE A 69 1.00 -4.71 -2.15
N VAL A 70 1.77 -4.50 -1.08
CA VAL A 70 2.84 -3.49 -1.04
C VAL A 70 4.12 -4.09 -0.50
N CYS A 71 5.27 -3.83 -1.14
CA CYS A 71 6.55 -4.29 -0.64
C CYS A 71 7.07 -3.40 0.49
N TYR A 72 7.94 -3.95 1.36
CA TYR A 72 8.50 -3.21 2.50
C TYR A 72 9.09 -1.84 2.13
N LYS A 73 9.82 -1.77 1.01
CA LYS A 73 10.44 -0.52 0.54
C LYS A 73 9.46 0.60 0.24
N CYS A 74 8.22 0.26 -0.11
CA CYS A 74 7.17 1.24 -0.41
C CYS A 74 6.29 1.56 0.81
N ILE A 75 6.41 0.85 1.92
CA ILE A 75 5.60 1.09 3.13
C ILE A 75 5.77 2.51 3.67
N PRO A 76 6.98 3.10 3.76
CA PRO A 76 7.16 4.44 4.31
C PRO A 76 6.36 5.53 3.59
N GLU A 77 6.27 5.48 2.26
CA GLU A 77 5.51 6.43 1.46
C GLU A 77 4.03 6.04 1.36
N TRP A 78 3.74 4.73 1.26
CA TRP A 78 2.39 4.22 1.07
C TRP A 78 1.53 4.38 2.33
N TRP A 79 2.05 4.00 3.49
CA TRP A 79 1.25 3.89 4.72
C TRP A 79 0.62 5.22 5.16
N PRO A 80 1.34 6.36 5.20
CA PRO A 80 0.74 7.64 5.57
C PRO A 80 -0.40 8.04 4.63
N SER A 81 -0.24 7.85 3.32
CA SER A 81 -1.28 8.16 2.32
C SER A 81 -2.49 7.22 2.42
N PHE A 82 -2.25 5.92 2.63
CA PHE A 82 -3.31 4.92 2.74
C PHE A 82 -4.11 5.10 4.04
N SER A 83 -3.44 5.22 5.18
CA SER A 83 -4.07 5.34 6.50
C SER A 83 -4.98 6.57 6.65
N MET A 84 -4.66 7.70 6.00
CA MET A 84 -5.50 8.90 6.02
C MET A 84 -6.83 8.73 5.28
N ARG A 85 -6.91 7.77 4.35
CA ARG A 85 -8.13 7.49 3.56
C ARG A 85 -9.05 6.47 4.22
N LEU A 86 -8.60 5.82 5.29
CA LEU A 86 -9.36 4.80 5.99
C LEU A 86 -10.22 5.41 7.10
N GLY A 87 -11.40 4.83 7.32
CA GLY A 87 -12.16 5.05 8.55
C GLY A 87 -11.42 4.51 9.77
N VAL A 88 -11.77 5.00 10.96
CA VAL A 88 -11.05 4.67 12.21
C VAL A 88 -10.89 3.16 12.43
N ASN A 89 -11.98 2.39 12.30
CA ASN A 89 -11.96 0.95 12.54
C ASN A 89 -11.07 0.18 11.56
N ASP A 90 -11.08 0.57 10.28
CA ASP A 90 -10.28 -0.10 9.25
C ASP A 90 -8.82 0.31 9.35
N ARG A 91 -8.55 1.57 9.72
CA ARG A 91 -7.20 2.03 10.05
C ARG A 91 -6.63 1.23 11.21
N GLU A 92 -7.33 1.09 12.32
CA GLU A 92 -6.87 0.31 13.48
C GLU A 92 -6.59 -1.16 13.11
N ARG A 93 -7.45 -1.76 12.28
CA ARG A 93 -7.26 -3.14 11.78
C ARG A 93 -6.02 -3.26 10.91
N ALA A 94 -5.84 -2.33 9.98
CA ALA A 94 -4.68 -2.27 9.09
C ALA A 94 -3.39 -2.02 9.87
N GLU A 95 -3.42 -1.12 10.87
CA GLU A 95 -2.32 -0.84 11.78
C GLU A 95 -1.87 -2.10 12.53
N GLY A 96 -2.83 -2.86 13.09
CA GLY A 96 -2.53 -4.11 13.81
C GLY A 96 -1.90 -5.15 12.90
N LYS A 97 -2.40 -5.31 11.66
CA LYS A 97 -1.81 -6.20 10.65
C LYS A 97 -0.39 -5.77 10.28
N LEU A 98 -0.18 -4.48 9.99
CA LEU A 98 1.11 -3.94 9.61
C LEU A 98 2.13 -4.07 10.74
N ALA A 99 1.74 -3.71 11.97
CA ALA A 99 2.58 -3.86 13.15
C ALA A 99 3.02 -5.32 13.37
N SER A 100 2.09 -6.27 13.23
CA SER A 100 2.38 -7.70 13.34
C SER A 100 3.37 -8.17 12.25
N TRP A 101 3.12 -7.79 11.00
CA TRP A 101 3.97 -8.14 9.87
C TRP A 101 5.39 -7.57 9.99
N LEU A 102 5.52 -6.30 10.37
CA LEU A 102 6.81 -5.65 10.62
C LEU A 102 7.60 -6.31 11.74
N ARG A 103 6.93 -6.66 12.85
CA ARG A 103 7.58 -7.38 13.97
C ARG A 103 8.05 -8.76 13.55
N LYS A 104 7.24 -9.48 12.78
CA LYS A 104 7.52 -10.86 12.38
C LYS A 104 8.63 -10.97 11.34
N TYR A 105 8.69 -10.04 10.38
CA TYR A 105 9.57 -10.19 9.20
C TYR A 105 10.60 -9.07 9.02
N HIS A 106 10.44 -7.93 9.72
CA HIS A 106 11.33 -6.77 9.60
C HIS A 106 11.98 -6.36 10.92
N ARG A 107 12.00 -7.27 11.91
CA ARG A 107 12.64 -7.04 13.23
C ARG A 107 12.15 -5.77 13.93
N ALA A 108 10.90 -5.39 13.71
CA ALA A 108 10.36 -4.20 14.33
C ALA A 108 10.27 -4.37 15.85
N GLU A 109 10.65 -3.33 16.57
CA GLU A 109 10.63 -3.27 18.03
C GLU A 109 9.41 -2.48 18.51
N VAL A 110 8.92 -2.87 19.69
CA VAL A 110 7.84 -2.15 20.37
C VAL A 110 8.49 -1.21 21.38
N VAL A 111 8.48 0.07 21.06
CA VAL A 111 9.01 1.11 21.92
C VAL A 111 7.88 1.67 22.76
N ARG A 112 8.00 1.50 24.07
CA ARG A 112 7.02 2.00 25.02
C ARG A 112 7.34 3.46 25.31
N GLU A 113 6.39 4.35 25.03
CA GLU A 113 6.52 5.74 25.43
C GLU A 113 6.58 5.80 26.95
N THR A 114 7.70 6.29 27.47
CA THR A 114 7.92 6.51 28.89
C THR A 114 7.85 8.02 29.09
N PRO A 115 6.99 8.54 30.00
CA PRO A 115 6.93 9.97 30.26
C PRO A 115 8.31 10.55 30.57
N GLY A 116 8.70 11.60 29.85
CA GLY A 116 9.99 12.27 30.03
C GLY A 116 11.18 11.69 29.26
N LYS A 117 11.02 10.56 28.55
CA LYS A 117 12.06 9.98 27.70
C LYS A 117 11.60 10.00 26.24
N VAL A 118 12.18 10.89 25.43
CA VAL A 118 11.98 10.86 23.98
C VAL A 118 12.63 9.58 23.47
N PRO A 119 11.88 8.66 22.86
CA PRO A 119 12.49 7.46 22.31
C PRO A 119 13.41 7.85 21.16
N GLU A 120 14.63 7.31 21.18
CA GLU A 120 15.65 7.61 20.18
C GLU A 120 15.24 6.99 18.84
N THR A 121 14.54 7.77 18.02
CA THR A 121 14.00 7.33 16.72
C THR A 121 14.80 7.86 15.53
N ALA A 122 15.89 8.60 15.77
CA ALA A 122 16.73 9.20 14.73
C ALA A 122 17.33 8.17 13.75
N ASN A 123 17.49 6.92 14.19
CA ASN A 123 18.00 5.81 13.39
C ASN A 123 16.93 4.83 12.90
N ALA A 124 15.65 5.17 12.98
CA ALA A 124 14.57 4.34 12.47
C ALA A 124 14.49 4.39 10.93
N GLY A 125 14.36 3.25 10.28
CA GLY A 125 14.05 3.14 8.85
C GLY A 125 12.55 3.34 8.57
N PHE A 126 11.70 2.96 9.52
CA PHE A 126 10.27 3.23 9.50
C PHE A 126 9.73 3.26 10.93
N GLN A 127 8.70 4.06 11.19
CA GLN A 127 7.99 4.03 12.47
C GLN A 127 6.50 4.31 12.30
N MET A 128 5.69 3.73 13.18
CA MET A 128 4.26 3.98 13.24
C MET A 128 3.75 3.84 14.68
N ILE A 129 2.55 4.35 14.93
CA ILE A 129 1.82 4.11 16.16
C ILE A 129 0.71 3.10 15.85
N SER A 130 0.49 2.16 16.75
CA SER A 130 -0.59 1.19 16.67
C SER A 130 -1.28 1.06 18.02
N LYS A 131 -2.56 0.71 17.99
CA LYS A 131 -3.33 0.37 19.18
C LYS A 131 -2.72 -0.82 19.93
N CYS A 132 -2.65 -0.74 21.25
CA CYS A 132 -2.24 -1.87 22.07
C CYS A 132 -3.34 -2.93 22.04
N ILE A 133 -3.00 -4.11 21.50
CA ILE A 133 -3.93 -5.25 21.35
C ILE A 133 -4.42 -5.74 22.72
N GLU A 134 -3.54 -5.77 23.71
CA GLU A 134 -3.80 -6.33 25.05
C GLU A 134 -4.86 -5.56 25.84
N CYS A 135 -4.99 -4.25 25.60
CA CYS A 135 -6.00 -3.40 26.27
C CYS A 135 -7.02 -2.82 25.29
N ALA A 136 -7.00 -3.27 24.03
CA ALA A 136 -7.80 -2.70 22.95
C ALA A 136 -7.78 -1.15 22.97
N GLY A 137 -6.61 -0.54 23.12
CA GLY A 137 -6.48 0.93 23.08
C GLY A 137 -6.86 1.69 24.33
N SER A 138 -7.51 1.05 25.31
CA SER A 138 -8.02 1.73 26.50
C SER A 138 -6.92 2.19 27.47
N GLY A 139 -5.73 1.59 27.39
CA GLY A 139 -4.68 1.75 28.39
C GLY A 139 -4.99 1.03 29.71
N LYS A 140 -6.08 0.28 29.81
CA LYS A 140 -6.51 -0.41 31.03
C LYS A 140 -6.75 -1.91 30.78
N LEU A 141 -6.49 -2.74 31.78
CA LEU A 141 -6.89 -4.15 31.79
C LEU A 141 -8.27 -4.32 32.45
N MET A 142 -8.78 -5.56 32.50
CA MET A 142 -10.14 -5.88 32.94
C MET A 142 -10.51 -5.34 34.34
N GLU A 143 -9.54 -5.16 35.23
CA GLU A 143 -9.73 -4.66 36.60
C GLU A 143 -9.52 -3.14 36.71
N GLY A 144 -9.43 -2.42 35.59
CA GLY A 144 -9.15 -0.98 35.56
C GLY A 144 -7.68 -0.63 35.80
N GLU A 145 -6.85 -1.63 36.09
CA GLU A 145 -5.40 -1.49 36.24
C GLU A 145 -4.75 -0.95 34.97
N ARG A 146 -3.66 -0.21 35.14
CA ARG A 146 -2.83 0.29 34.05
C ARG A 146 -2.33 -0.88 33.20
N CYS A 147 -2.57 -0.83 31.89
CA CYS A 147 -2.08 -1.86 30.99
C CYS A 147 -0.55 -1.89 30.98
N ARG A 148 0.01 -3.00 31.47
CA ARG A 148 1.47 -3.24 31.56
C ARG A 148 2.18 -3.33 30.20
N PHE A 149 1.44 -3.58 29.13
CA PHE A 149 2.01 -3.75 27.79
C PHE A 149 2.26 -2.42 27.08
N CYS A 150 1.37 -1.44 27.27
CA CYS A 150 1.52 -0.08 26.73
C CYS A 150 1.80 0.97 27.81
N ASN A 151 2.09 0.55 29.04
CA ASN A 151 2.24 1.45 30.19
C ASN A 151 1.07 2.44 30.29
N GLY A 152 -0.16 1.98 30.10
CA GLY A 152 -1.36 2.82 30.20
C GLY A 152 -1.60 3.81 29.08
N ALA A 153 -0.72 3.90 28.07
CA ALA A 153 -0.90 4.84 26.95
C ALA A 153 -2.04 4.43 26.01
N GLY A 154 -2.42 3.15 26.01
CA GLY A 154 -3.37 2.59 25.04
C GLY A 154 -2.75 2.32 23.67
N THR A 155 -1.65 2.98 23.32
CA THR A 155 -0.95 2.80 22.05
C THR A 155 0.48 2.29 22.25
N LEU A 156 1.07 1.79 21.16
CA LEU A 156 2.43 1.29 21.09
C LEU A 156 3.11 1.92 19.89
N ARG A 157 4.37 2.35 20.05
CA ARG A 157 5.20 2.78 18.93
C ARG A 157 5.93 1.56 18.37
N ILE A 158 5.77 1.33 17.08
CA ILE A 158 6.45 0.27 16.34
C ILE A 158 7.58 0.92 15.55
N VAL A 159 8.81 0.47 15.77
CA VAL A 159 10.01 1.04 15.15
C VAL A 159 10.76 -0.05 14.42
N VAL A 160 11.06 0.17 13.14
CA VAL A 160 11.92 -0.69 12.35
C VAL A 160 13.31 -0.07 12.32
N PRO A 161 14.36 -0.77 12.80
CA PRO A 161 15.73 -0.26 12.71
C PRO A 161 16.17 -0.14 11.25
N LYS A 162 17.12 0.76 10.97
CA LYS A 162 17.80 0.84 9.67
C LYS A 162 18.65 -0.41 9.39
#